data_AF-A0A8H8CEH4-F1
#
_entry.id   AF-A0A8H8CEH4-F1
#
_cell.length_a   1.000
_cell.length_b   1.000
_cell.length_c   1.000
_cell.angle_alpha   90.00
_cell.angle_beta   90.00
_cell.angle_gamma   90.00
#
_symmetry.space_group_name_H-M   'P 1'
#
loop_
_entity.id
_entity.type
_entity.pdbx_description
1 polymer ?
#
loop_
_entity_poly.entity_id
_entity_poly.type
_entity_poly.pdbx_seq_one_letter_code
_entity_poly.pdbx_strand_id
1 'polypeptide(L)'
;MPSPFEPCPPPESALARYRLLSPTAGVHVSPIQLGGMSIGDQWVELGMGSMDKESSFKLLDAQNGSSERIIGEWAEKRRRRNEKEKLVCAALEKVAAEVGTQSVTAVAIAYLMQKTPYVFPIIGGRKVEHLIQNIEALDISLSDEQIKHLESVVPFDPGFPAYIIGAGMHYIPEFTATANFDKMPALQPIRPSLKSAST
;
A
#
# COMPACT_ATOMS: atom_id res chain seq x y z
N MET A 1 -27.84 -9.51 29.71
CA MET A 1 -26.69 -9.44 28.80
C MET A 1 -26.28 -7.98 28.70
N PRO A 2 -24.99 -7.65 28.73
CA PRO A 2 -24.55 -6.25 28.54
C PRO A 2 -25.01 -5.73 27.17
N SER A 3 -25.22 -4.42 27.09
CA SER A 3 -25.62 -3.75 25.85
C SER A 3 -24.53 -3.96 24.79
N PRO A 4 -24.86 -4.30 23.53
CA PRO A 4 -23.87 -4.52 22.47
C PRO A 4 -23.04 -3.27 22.10
N PHE A 5 -23.31 -2.11 22.71
CA PHE A 5 -22.62 -0.84 22.47
C PHE A 5 -21.86 -0.32 23.70
N GLU A 6 -21.77 -1.10 24.76
CA GLU A 6 -21.02 -0.73 25.95
C GLU A 6 -19.51 -0.92 25.70
N PRO A 7 -18.64 0.05 26.03
CA PRO A 7 -17.21 -0.06 25.77
C PRO A 7 -16.59 -1.23 26.56
N CYS A 8 -15.68 -1.96 25.91
CA CYS A 8 -15.07 -3.16 26.48
C CYS A 8 -14.38 -2.85 27.84
N PRO A 9 -14.59 -3.64 28.90
CA PRO A 9 -13.90 -3.45 30.16
C PRO A 9 -12.38 -3.53 29.98
N PRO A 10 -11.57 -2.82 30.82
CA PRO A 10 -10.12 -2.84 30.70
C PRO A 10 -9.54 -4.26 30.76
N PRO A 11 -8.52 -4.60 29.97
CA PRO A 11 -8.02 -5.96 29.87
C PRO A 11 -7.27 -6.36 31.15
N GLU A 12 -7.50 -7.59 31.63
CA GLU A 12 -6.87 -8.13 32.85
C GLU A 12 -5.34 -8.25 32.75
N SER A 13 -4.78 -8.32 31.54
CA SER A 13 -3.34 -8.37 31.30
C SER A 13 -2.92 -7.67 30.02
N ALA A 14 -1.64 -7.27 29.95
CA ALA A 14 -1.06 -6.62 28.76
C ALA A 14 -1.06 -7.53 27.50
N LEU A 15 -1.18 -8.85 27.67
CA LEU A 15 -1.27 -9.82 26.57
C LEU A 15 -2.64 -9.83 25.88
N ALA A 16 -3.69 -9.33 26.54
CA ALA A 16 -5.03 -9.24 25.98
C ALA A 16 -5.27 -7.98 25.14
N ARG A 17 -4.20 -7.23 24.82
CA ARG A 17 -4.25 -6.04 23.97
C ARG A 17 -3.83 -6.37 22.55
N TYR A 18 -4.74 -6.21 21.61
CA TYR A 18 -4.45 -6.37 20.19
C TYR A 18 -3.63 -5.19 19.68
N ARG A 19 -2.60 -5.48 18.86
CA ARG A 19 -1.75 -4.46 18.24
C ARG A 19 -1.85 -4.52 16.73
N LEU A 20 -1.91 -3.33 16.13
CA LEU A 20 -1.85 -3.15 14.68
C LEU A 20 -0.42 -3.36 14.21
N LEU A 21 -0.16 -4.40 13.40
CA LEU A 21 1.19 -4.69 12.90
C LEU A 21 1.59 -3.76 11.76
N SER A 22 0.62 -3.38 10.93
CA SER A 22 0.82 -2.47 9.81
C SER A 22 -0.40 -1.57 9.63
N PRO A 23 -0.27 -0.24 9.85
CA PRO A 23 -1.37 0.71 9.68
C PRO A 23 -1.91 0.78 8.24
N THR A 24 -1.08 0.45 7.25
CA THR A 24 -1.42 0.54 5.83
C THR A 24 -2.06 -0.72 5.27
N ALA A 25 -1.90 -1.87 5.92
CA ALA A 25 -2.46 -3.14 5.47
C ALA A 25 -3.63 -3.66 6.34
N GLY A 26 -3.97 -2.98 7.45
CA GLY A 26 -5.03 -3.41 8.36
C GLY A 26 -4.76 -4.77 9.03
N VAL A 27 -3.51 -5.24 9.03
CA VAL A 27 -3.13 -6.56 9.55
C VAL A 27 -3.02 -6.50 11.07
N HIS A 28 -3.88 -7.27 11.73
CA HIS A 28 -3.89 -7.46 13.18
C HIS A 28 -3.36 -8.86 13.48
N VAL A 29 -2.40 -8.97 14.40
CA VAL A 29 -1.85 -10.27 14.81
C VAL A 29 -2.05 -10.47 16.30
N SER A 30 -2.70 -11.58 16.64
CA SER A 30 -2.54 -12.23 17.94
C SER A 30 -1.29 -13.15 17.85
N PRO A 31 -0.63 -13.50 18.96
CA PRO A 31 0.48 -14.47 18.96
C PRO A 31 0.15 -15.84 18.36
N ILE A 32 -1.14 -16.12 18.10
CA ILE A 32 -1.63 -17.30 17.40
C ILE A 32 -2.71 -16.84 16.39
N GLN A 33 -2.41 -16.80 15.07
CA GLN A 33 -3.13 -17.54 14.01
C GLN A 33 -2.76 -17.16 12.56
N LEU A 34 -2.73 -18.20 11.71
CA LEU A 34 -2.92 -18.18 10.25
C LEU A 34 -4.35 -17.72 9.89
N GLY A 35 -4.50 -16.84 8.90
CA GLY A 35 -5.79 -16.54 8.27
C GLY A 35 -6.03 -17.40 7.02
N GLY A 36 -6.85 -18.44 7.13
CA GLY A 36 -7.26 -19.33 6.02
C GLY A 36 -8.65 -19.03 5.47
N MET A 37 -9.12 -17.78 5.56
CA MET A 37 -10.53 -17.41 5.41
C MET A 37 -11.14 -17.80 4.05
N SER A 38 -10.33 -18.00 3.01
CA SER A 38 -10.77 -18.39 1.66
C SER A 38 -10.27 -19.77 1.21
N ILE A 39 -9.67 -20.56 2.10
CA ILE A 39 -9.25 -21.94 1.79
C ILE A 39 -10.39 -22.88 2.21
N GLY A 40 -11.25 -23.23 1.26
CA GLY A 40 -12.39 -24.12 1.47
C GLY A 40 -13.67 -23.63 0.80
N ASP A 41 -14.68 -24.48 0.79
CA ASP A 41 -15.99 -24.31 0.17
C ASP A 41 -17.08 -23.83 1.16
N GLN A 42 -16.76 -23.75 2.45
CA GLN A 42 -17.75 -23.50 3.51
C GLN A 42 -18.40 -22.11 3.47
N TRP A 43 -17.79 -21.12 2.81
CA TRP A 43 -18.28 -19.73 2.78
C TRP A 43 -19.06 -19.36 1.51
N VAL A 44 -19.34 -20.34 0.63
CA VAL A 44 -20.05 -20.16 -0.65
C VAL A 44 -21.47 -19.63 -0.45
N GLU A 45 -22.20 -20.18 0.53
CA GLU A 45 -23.60 -19.77 0.79
C GLU A 45 -23.71 -18.32 1.30
N LEU A 46 -22.61 -17.77 1.83
CA LEU A 46 -22.50 -16.38 2.29
C LEU A 46 -21.97 -15.43 1.19
N GLY A 47 -21.80 -15.91 -0.04
CA GLY A 47 -21.42 -15.09 -1.20
C GLY A 47 -19.96 -14.63 -1.23
N MET A 48 -19.10 -15.18 -0.37
CA MET A 48 -17.69 -14.78 -0.23
C MET A 48 -16.72 -15.56 -1.16
N GLY A 49 -17.28 -16.32 -2.11
CA GLY A 49 -16.54 -17.13 -3.09
C GLY A 49 -16.02 -18.46 -2.53
N SER A 50 -15.80 -19.42 -3.42
CA SER A 50 -15.04 -20.65 -3.15
C SER A 50 -13.80 -20.69 -4.04
N MET A 51 -12.73 -21.25 -3.50
CA MET A 51 -11.63 -21.76 -4.32
C MET A 51 -11.44 -23.24 -3.98
N ASP A 52 -11.84 -24.10 -4.91
CA ASP A 52 -11.69 -25.53 -4.76
C ASP A 52 -10.21 -25.95 -4.88
N LYS A 53 -9.91 -27.15 -4.39
CA LYS A 53 -8.54 -27.67 -4.39
C LYS A 53 -7.96 -27.68 -5.81
N GLU A 54 -8.73 -28.10 -6.80
CA GLU A 54 -8.25 -28.19 -8.18
C GLU A 54 -7.90 -26.81 -8.79
N SER A 55 -8.71 -25.77 -8.55
CA SER A 55 -8.38 -24.41 -9.01
C SER A 55 -7.20 -23.79 -8.28
N SER A 56 -7.01 -24.14 -7.00
CA SER A 56 -5.84 -23.72 -6.22
C SER A 56 -4.55 -24.30 -6.81
N PHE A 57 -4.54 -25.60 -7.17
CA PHE A 57 -3.39 -26.24 -7.81
C PHE A 57 -3.16 -25.72 -9.24
N LYS A 58 -4.22 -25.49 -10.03
CA LYS A 58 -4.09 -24.86 -11.37
C LYS A 58 -3.53 -23.45 -11.34
N LEU A 59 -3.90 -22.64 -10.34
CA LEU A 59 -3.33 -21.30 -10.13
C LEU A 59 -1.82 -21.39 -9.82
N LEU A 60 -1.44 -22.36 -8.98
CA LEU A 60 -0.05 -22.56 -8.54
C LEU A 60 0.84 -23.18 -9.64
N ASP A 61 0.28 -23.98 -10.54
CA ASP A 61 0.99 -24.63 -11.66
C ASP A 61 1.04 -23.78 -12.95
N ALA A 62 0.28 -22.67 -13.02
CA ALA A 62 0.24 -21.79 -14.19
C ALA A 62 1.44 -20.85 -14.26
N GLN A 63 2.63 -21.38 -14.57
CA GLN A 63 3.79 -20.60 -14.97
C GLN A 63 4.19 -20.97 -16.41
N ASN A 64 3.46 -20.43 -17.38
CA ASN A 64 3.66 -20.81 -18.79
C ASN A 64 3.64 -19.63 -19.77
N GLY A 65 4.36 -18.55 -19.47
CA GLY A 65 4.55 -17.41 -20.39
C GLY A 65 3.28 -16.62 -20.76
N SER A 66 2.11 -17.04 -20.26
CA SER A 66 0.82 -16.42 -20.54
C SER A 66 0.73 -15.06 -19.87
N SER A 67 1.39 -14.88 -18.72
CA SER A 67 1.55 -13.60 -18.05
C SER A 67 2.17 -12.55 -18.97
N GLU A 68 3.27 -12.86 -19.66
CA GLU A 68 3.98 -11.95 -20.54
C GLU A 68 3.16 -11.62 -21.78
N ARG A 69 2.40 -12.60 -22.29
CA ARG A 69 1.52 -12.42 -23.44
C ARG A 69 0.28 -11.60 -23.09
N ILE A 70 -0.35 -11.86 -21.94
CA ILE A 70 -1.49 -11.10 -21.42
C ILE A 70 -1.07 -9.68 -21.05
N ILE A 71 0.08 -9.51 -20.40
CA ILE A 71 0.66 -8.18 -20.10
C ILE A 71 1.00 -7.45 -21.41
N GLY A 72 1.52 -8.14 -22.42
CA GLY A 72 1.79 -7.60 -23.75
C GLY A 72 0.52 -7.12 -24.47
N GLU A 73 -0.51 -7.97 -24.55
CA GLU A 73 -1.81 -7.64 -25.15
C GLU A 73 -2.51 -6.49 -24.38
N TRP A 74 -2.44 -6.52 -23.05
CA TRP A 74 -2.92 -5.44 -22.18
C TRP A 74 -2.17 -4.13 -22.44
N ALA A 75 -0.84 -4.16 -22.57
CA ALA A 75 -0.02 -2.99 -22.84
C ALA A 75 -0.26 -2.42 -24.25
N GLU A 76 -0.47 -3.28 -25.26
CA GLU A 76 -0.82 -2.85 -26.62
C GLU A 76 -2.18 -2.15 -26.66
N LYS A 77 -3.18 -2.71 -25.98
CA LYS A 77 -4.52 -2.12 -25.90
C LYS A 77 -4.51 -0.77 -25.18
N ARG A 78 -3.57 -0.58 -24.25
CA ARG A 78 -3.37 0.65 -23.46
C ARG A 78 -2.48 1.70 -24.14
N ARG A 79 -2.06 1.54 -25.40
CA ARG A 79 -1.14 2.45 -26.13
C ARG A 79 -1.47 3.96 -26.05
N ARG A 80 -2.63 4.36 -25.54
CA ARG A 80 -2.99 5.76 -25.20
C ARG A 80 -3.05 5.96 -23.69
N ARG A 81 -2.27 6.94 -23.18
CA ARG A 81 -2.37 7.40 -21.79
C ARG A 81 -3.79 7.86 -21.47
N ASN A 82 -4.35 7.34 -20.39
CA ASN A 82 -5.65 7.75 -19.88
C ASN A 82 -5.56 9.16 -19.26
N GLU A 83 -6.68 9.90 -19.19
CA GLU A 83 -6.67 11.27 -18.61
C GLU A 83 -6.13 11.30 -17.18
N LYS A 84 -6.45 10.29 -16.35
CA LYS A 84 -5.89 10.15 -15.00
C LYS A 84 -4.36 10.02 -15.00
N GLU A 85 -3.79 9.26 -15.95
CA GLU A 85 -2.35 9.06 -16.06
C GLU A 85 -1.65 10.35 -16.51
N LYS A 86 -2.27 11.15 -17.39
CA LYS A 86 -1.75 12.46 -17.78
C LYS A 86 -1.70 13.43 -16.60
N LEU A 87 -2.73 13.43 -15.76
CA LEU A 87 -2.76 14.25 -14.55
C LEU A 87 -1.64 13.87 -13.58
N VAL A 88 -1.39 12.57 -13.38
CA VAL A 88 -0.29 12.07 -12.53
C VAL A 88 1.07 12.48 -13.10
N CYS A 89 1.28 12.34 -14.42
CA CYS A 89 2.51 12.81 -15.07
C CYS A 89 2.74 14.31 -14.83
N ALA A 90 1.71 15.15 -15.05
CA ALA A 90 1.82 16.59 -14.85
C ALA A 90 2.15 16.96 -13.39
N ALA A 91 1.59 16.24 -12.43
CA ALA A 91 1.89 16.45 -11.01
C ALA A 91 3.32 16.05 -10.65
N LEU A 92 3.82 14.92 -11.18
CA LEU A 92 5.20 14.50 -10.97
C LEU A 92 6.19 15.47 -11.63
N GLU A 93 5.88 15.99 -12.82
CA GLU A 93 6.69 17.01 -13.50
C GLU A 93 6.77 18.31 -12.68
N LYS A 94 5.64 18.74 -12.10
CA LYS A 94 5.61 19.90 -11.21
C LYS A 94 6.49 19.68 -9.97
N VAL A 95 6.37 18.55 -9.29
CA VAL A 95 7.20 18.23 -8.11
C VAL A 95 8.67 18.09 -8.49
N ALA A 96 8.98 17.51 -9.66
CA ALA A 96 10.35 17.43 -10.17
C ALA A 96 10.97 18.82 -10.35
N ALA A 97 10.21 19.78 -10.89
CA ALA A 97 10.66 21.16 -11.03
C ALA A 97 10.91 21.85 -9.67
N GLU A 98 10.06 21.60 -8.66
CA GLU A 98 10.23 22.16 -7.31
C GLU A 98 11.46 21.60 -6.59
N VAL A 99 11.76 20.31 -6.80
CA VAL A 99 12.91 19.61 -6.19
C VAL A 99 14.21 19.87 -6.97
N GLY A 100 14.13 20.42 -8.18
CA GLY A 100 15.28 20.72 -9.02
C GLY A 100 15.88 19.49 -9.73
N THR A 101 15.10 18.43 -9.93
CA THR A 101 15.52 17.25 -10.71
C THR A 101 14.92 17.26 -12.10
N GLN A 102 15.67 16.76 -13.08
CA GLN A 102 15.17 16.54 -14.44
C GLN A 102 14.53 15.15 -14.59
N SER A 103 14.72 14.26 -13.62
CA SER A 103 14.26 12.87 -13.67
C SER A 103 12.93 12.69 -12.93
N VAL A 104 11.84 12.63 -13.68
CA VAL A 104 10.49 12.32 -13.14
C VAL A 104 10.46 10.94 -12.48
N THR A 105 11.23 9.99 -13.01
CA THR A 105 11.38 8.63 -12.46
C THR A 105 12.03 8.66 -11.07
N ALA A 106 13.02 9.53 -10.85
CA ALA A 106 13.66 9.68 -9.56
C ALA A 106 12.67 10.17 -8.49
N VAL A 107 11.80 11.13 -8.84
CA VAL A 107 10.73 11.61 -7.95
C VAL A 107 9.74 10.49 -7.61
N ALA A 108 9.36 9.65 -8.58
CA ALA A 108 8.46 8.54 -8.34
C ALA A 108 9.06 7.48 -7.39
N ILE A 109 10.35 7.16 -7.55
CA ILE A 109 11.09 6.25 -6.67
C ILE A 109 11.19 6.85 -5.25
N ALA A 110 11.55 8.12 -5.15
CA ALA A 110 11.65 8.84 -3.88
C ALA A 110 10.30 8.88 -3.15
N TYR A 111 9.21 9.16 -3.88
CA TYR A 111 7.84 9.10 -3.35
C TYR A 111 7.51 7.72 -2.78
N LEU A 112 7.82 6.64 -3.49
CA LEU A 112 7.52 5.29 -3.00
C LEU A 112 8.28 4.96 -1.71
N MET A 113 9.58 5.30 -1.66
CA MET A 113 10.42 5.09 -0.49
C MET A 113 10.01 5.94 0.71
N GLN A 114 9.49 7.16 0.46
CA GLN A 114 9.12 8.13 1.48
C GLN A 114 7.64 8.07 1.87
N LYS A 115 6.81 7.31 1.15
CA LYS A 115 5.41 7.10 1.54
C LYS A 115 5.27 6.00 2.59
N THR A 116 6.02 4.92 2.43
CA THR A 116 5.88 3.73 3.27
C THR A 116 7.24 3.20 3.69
N PRO A 117 7.46 2.94 4.99
CA PRO A 117 8.70 2.36 5.46
C PRO A 117 8.88 0.94 4.89
N TYR A 118 10.14 0.55 4.67
CA TYR A 118 10.55 -0.78 4.19
C TYR A 118 10.10 -1.16 2.77
N VAL A 119 9.68 -0.19 1.95
CA VAL A 119 9.42 -0.44 0.53
C VAL A 119 10.67 -0.08 -0.28
N PHE A 120 11.24 -1.10 -0.92
CA PHE A 120 12.41 -0.97 -1.79
C PHE A 120 11.97 -1.29 -3.24
N PRO A 121 11.82 -0.29 -4.11
CA PRO A 121 11.43 -0.52 -5.49
C PRO A 121 12.49 -1.35 -6.23
N ILE A 122 12.04 -2.37 -6.95
CA ILE A 122 12.90 -3.05 -7.93
C ILE A 122 12.97 -2.15 -9.16
N ILE A 123 14.15 -1.59 -9.41
CA ILE A 123 14.38 -0.71 -10.55
C ILE A 123 14.85 -1.51 -11.76
N GLY A 124 14.28 -1.20 -12.93
CA GLY A 124 14.65 -1.82 -14.21
C GLY A 124 15.20 -0.78 -15.18
N GLY A 125 16.23 -1.14 -15.92
CA GLY A 125 16.82 -0.29 -16.96
C GLY A 125 17.63 -1.13 -17.95
N ARG A 126 17.56 -0.78 -19.24
CA ARG A 126 18.37 -1.43 -20.30
C ARG A 126 19.62 -0.61 -20.67
N LYS A 127 19.81 0.53 -20.01
CA LYS A 127 20.82 1.54 -20.31
C LYS A 127 21.41 2.04 -19.00
N VAL A 128 22.71 2.35 -19.01
CA VAL A 128 23.42 2.81 -17.81
C VAL A 128 22.88 4.16 -17.36
N GLU A 129 22.47 5.03 -18.29
CA GLU A 129 21.95 6.35 -17.96
C GLU A 129 20.67 6.27 -17.10
N HIS A 130 19.81 5.28 -17.33
CA HIS A 130 18.61 5.07 -16.51
C HIS A 130 18.98 4.65 -15.09
N LEU A 131 20.05 3.87 -14.92
CA LEU A 131 20.53 3.47 -13.60
C LEU A 131 21.02 4.69 -12.82
N ILE A 132 21.82 5.55 -13.46
CA ILE A 132 22.32 6.79 -12.84
C ILE A 132 21.16 7.71 -12.45
N GLN A 133 20.18 7.90 -13.32
CA GLN A 133 18.98 8.69 -13.04
C GLN A 133 18.13 8.13 -11.89
N ASN A 134 18.09 6.81 -11.72
CA ASN A 134 17.36 6.20 -10.60
C ASN A 134 18.11 6.36 -9.27
N ILE A 135 19.45 6.41 -9.29
CA ILE A 135 20.28 6.64 -8.10
C ILE A 135 20.04 8.04 -7.53
N GLU A 136 19.77 9.03 -8.39
CA GLU A 136 19.41 10.39 -7.95
C GLU A 136 18.21 10.42 -6.99
N ALA A 137 17.33 9.42 -7.03
CA ALA A 137 16.19 9.31 -6.11
C ALA A 137 16.62 9.23 -4.64
N LEU A 138 17.83 8.71 -4.36
CA LEU A 138 18.37 8.58 -3.00
C LEU A 138 18.73 9.93 -2.38
N ASP A 139 18.94 10.96 -3.20
CA ASP A 139 19.26 12.32 -2.76
C ASP A 139 18.02 13.22 -2.64
N ILE A 140 16.86 12.78 -3.13
CA ILE A 140 15.64 13.57 -3.15
C ILE A 140 14.90 13.42 -1.82
N SER A 141 14.59 14.52 -1.15
CA SER A 141 13.67 14.54 -0.02
C SER A 141 12.41 15.33 -0.40
N LEU A 142 11.25 14.67 -0.32
CA LEU A 142 9.94 15.27 -0.60
C LEU A 142 9.34 15.82 0.69
N SER A 143 8.75 17.01 0.60
CA SER A 143 7.94 17.57 1.68
C SER A 143 6.60 16.86 1.82
N ASP A 144 5.98 16.96 2.99
CA ASP A 144 4.67 16.36 3.27
C ASP A 144 3.59 16.98 2.37
N GLU A 145 3.73 18.28 2.06
CA GLU A 145 2.86 19.01 1.13
C GLU A 145 2.97 18.48 -0.30
N GLN A 146 4.19 18.17 -0.76
CA GLN A 146 4.42 17.58 -2.08
C GLN A 146 3.83 16.17 -2.18
N ILE A 147 4.02 15.35 -1.14
CA ILE A 147 3.43 14.00 -1.08
C ILE A 147 1.89 14.11 -1.11
N LYS A 148 1.31 14.98 -0.28
CA LYS A 148 -0.14 15.22 -0.25
C LYS A 148 -0.67 15.74 -1.60
N HIS A 149 0.10 16.59 -2.27
CA HIS A 149 -0.26 17.05 -3.61
C HIS A 149 -0.31 15.89 -4.60
N LEU A 150 0.71 15.04 -4.66
CA LEU A 150 0.75 13.88 -5.56
C LEU A 150 -0.43 12.93 -5.34
N GLU A 151 -0.82 12.70 -4.09
CA GLU A 151 -1.96 11.84 -3.74
C GLU A 151 -3.32 12.47 -4.05
N SER A 152 -3.42 13.80 -4.08
CA SER A 152 -4.66 14.52 -4.37
C SER A 152 -5.10 14.47 -5.84
N VAL A 153 -4.18 14.15 -6.75
CA VAL A 153 -4.37 14.27 -8.21
C VAL A 153 -5.41 13.30 -8.73
N VAL A 154 -5.41 12.07 -8.20
CA VAL A 154 -6.36 11.03 -8.57
C VAL A 154 -7.01 10.52 -7.29
N PRO A 155 -8.34 10.57 -7.16
CA PRO A 155 -9.00 10.03 -5.99
C PRO A 155 -8.71 8.52 -5.91
N PHE A 156 -8.06 8.14 -4.81
CA PHE A 156 -7.85 6.73 -4.48
C PHE A 156 -9.16 6.17 -3.94
N ASP A 157 -9.57 5.03 -4.49
CA ASP A 157 -10.76 4.33 -4.07
C ASP A 157 -10.37 3.01 -3.38
N PRO A 158 -10.40 2.95 -2.02
CA PRO A 158 -9.92 1.79 -1.27
C PRO A 158 -10.70 0.49 -1.51
N GLY A 159 -11.93 0.56 -2.03
CA GLY A 159 -12.74 -0.62 -2.29
C GLY A 159 -13.36 -1.26 -1.04
N PHE A 160 -14.07 -2.37 -1.26
CA PHE A 160 -14.50 -3.28 -0.20
C PHE A 160 -13.31 -4.15 0.27
N PRO A 161 -13.14 -4.44 1.58
CA PRO A 161 -14.02 -4.08 2.70
C PRO A 161 -13.69 -2.73 3.37
N ALA A 162 -12.73 -1.96 2.85
CA ALA A 162 -12.23 -0.74 3.49
C ALA A 162 -13.32 0.34 3.71
N TYR A 163 -14.38 0.38 2.91
CA TYR A 163 -15.53 1.26 3.18
C TYR A 163 -16.28 0.93 4.48
N ILE A 164 -16.24 -0.32 4.92
CA ILE A 164 -16.96 -0.80 6.11
C ILE A 164 -16.02 -0.79 7.32
N ILE A 165 -14.78 -1.28 7.16
CA ILE A 165 -13.84 -1.45 8.27
C ILE A 165 -12.87 -0.28 8.45
N GLY A 166 -12.89 0.69 7.53
CA GLY A 166 -12.02 1.86 7.54
C GLY A 166 -10.61 1.59 7.02
N ALA A 167 -9.83 2.66 6.85
CA ALA A 167 -8.46 2.62 6.32
C ALA A 167 -7.38 2.42 7.42
N GLY A 168 -7.72 1.77 8.54
CA GLY A 168 -6.80 1.56 9.66
C GLY A 168 -6.46 2.81 10.50
N MET A 169 -7.03 3.97 10.17
CA MET A 169 -6.84 5.22 10.91
C MET A 169 -7.65 5.28 12.21
N HIS A 170 -8.79 4.59 12.25
CA HIS A 170 -9.65 4.44 13.42
C HIS A 170 -10.18 3.01 13.45
N TYR A 171 -10.37 2.46 14.65
CA TYR A 171 -11.06 1.18 14.81
C TYR A 171 -12.56 1.38 14.63
N ILE A 172 -13.23 0.41 14.01
CA ILE A 172 -14.69 0.45 13.93
C ILE A 172 -15.31 0.32 15.32
N PRO A 173 -16.46 1.00 15.59
CA PRO A 173 -17.11 0.98 16.90
C PRO A 173 -17.34 -0.43 17.45
N GLU A 174 -17.76 -1.36 16.59
CA GLU A 174 -18.02 -2.77 16.92
C GLU A 174 -16.77 -3.49 17.45
N PHE A 175 -15.60 -3.15 16.92
CA PHE A 175 -14.34 -3.70 17.41
C PHE A 175 -14.00 -3.09 18.78
N THR A 176 -14.13 -1.77 18.94
CA THR A 176 -13.83 -1.10 20.22
C THR A 176 -14.77 -1.51 21.37
N ALA A 177 -15.97 -2.01 21.05
CA ALA A 177 -16.90 -2.57 22.04
C ALA A 177 -16.48 -3.96 22.52
N THR A 178 -15.72 -4.72 21.71
CA THR A 178 -15.35 -6.11 21.99
C THR A 178 -13.92 -6.28 22.51
N ALA A 179 -13.02 -5.33 22.23
CA ALA A 179 -11.65 -5.39 22.73
C ALA A 179 -11.01 -4.01 22.94
N ASN A 180 -9.95 -3.99 23.76
CA ASN A 180 -9.09 -2.82 23.94
C ASN A 180 -7.92 -2.88 22.96
N PHE A 181 -7.75 -1.82 22.17
CA PHE A 181 -6.70 -1.72 21.16
C PHE A 181 -5.68 -0.64 21.51
N ASP A 182 -4.40 -0.99 21.42
CA ASP A 182 -3.32 0.00 21.49
C ASP A 182 -2.91 0.39 20.07
N LYS A 183 -3.12 1.67 19.70
CA LYS A 183 -2.71 2.18 18.39
C LYS A 183 -1.20 2.44 18.38
N MET A 184 -0.48 1.70 17.56
CA MET A 184 0.96 1.93 17.35
C MET A 184 1.15 3.09 16.37
N PRO A 185 2.01 4.09 16.67
CA PRO A 185 2.27 5.18 15.74
C PRO A 185 2.86 4.64 14.44
N ALA A 186 2.47 5.25 13.32
CA ALA A 186 3.03 4.88 12.02
C ALA A 186 4.53 5.19 12.01
N LEU A 187 5.34 4.17 11.70
CA LEU A 187 6.78 4.33 11.57
C LEU A 187 7.06 5.31 10.43
N GLN A 188 7.90 6.32 10.71
CA GLN A 188 8.26 7.30 9.71
C GLN A 188 9.28 6.72 8.72
N PRO A 189 9.14 7.02 7.41
CA PRO A 189 10.12 6.62 6.42
C PRO A 189 11.46 7.31 6.63
N ILE A 190 12.54 6.63 6.23
CA ILE A 190 13.89 7.20 6.27
C ILE A 190 13.99 8.23 5.15
N ARG A 191 14.27 9.48 5.51
CA ARG A 191 14.47 10.58 4.55
C ARG A 191 15.97 10.86 4.39
N PRO A 192 16.43 11.19 3.17
CA PRO A 192 17.79 11.67 2.97
C PRO A 192 18.04 12.93 3.79
N SER A 193 19.25 13.08 4.32
CA SER A 193 19.67 14.34 4.94
C SER A 193 19.71 15.44 3.88
N LEU A 194 19.07 16.58 4.15
CA LEU A 194 19.18 17.76 3.28
C LEU A 194 20.67 18.10 3.09
N LYS A 195 21.17 18.09 1.85
CA LYS A 195 22.51 18.60 1.55
C LYS A 195 22.50 20.07 1.98
N SER A 196 23.29 20.40 3.01
CA SER A 196 23.58 21.78 3.35
C SER A 196 24.09 22.45 2.07
N ALA A 197 23.45 23.52 1.62
CA ALA A 197 23.90 24.28 0.46
C ALA A 197 25.40 24.53 0.62
N SER A 198 26.20 23.88 -0.23
CA SER A 198 27.64 24.08 -0.25
C SER A 198 27.89 25.52 -0.67
N THR A 199 28.34 26.33 0.28
CA THR A 199 28.92 27.66 0.06
C THR A 199 30.05 27.60 -0.95
#